data_AF-A0A1H9V0N0-F1
#
_entry.id   AF-A0A1H9V0N0-F1
#
_cell.length_a   1.000
_cell.length_b   1.000
_cell.length_c   1.000
_cell.angle_alpha   90.00
_cell.angle_beta   90.00
_cell.angle_gamma   90.00
#
_symmetry.space_group_name_H-M   'P 1'
#
loop_
_entity.id
_entity.type
_entity.pdbx_description
1 polymer ?
#
loop_
_entity_poly.entity_id
_entity_poly.type
_entity_poly.pdbx_seq_one_letter_code
_entity_poly.pdbx_strand_id
1 'polypeptide(L)'
;MRVVARHDIDQQWADQQAAGLAKKTQVFIDLVAKNPRALNSVTNRALMEFEYHTAGDPTATWLPTWESVVLAMQASSAIFVTALADGGEAQFRLRDKDWRIPGTGPTIDTDAGNWLRALWLAMICREKPRVDVLASVPEEVLRGSGADFDDYIYHWVKALQLYWRGEDGLVDALLAAMQGTEPDSLRVAAPELVLELLYPPIELFYLFTQRDEAKFNDSLVRALELHQRFWTKDDDRRGDPNGFVSIPLLAIAALAKDAGMTIDVESEYLPKTLVDGNWVGEFPT
;
A
#
# COMPACT_ATOMS: atom_id res chain seq x y z
N MET A 1 -11.79 8.90 -21.65
CA MET A 1 -12.12 8.49 -20.28
C MET A 1 -12.84 7.15 -20.28
N ARG A 2 -12.18 6.15 -19.71
CA ARG A 2 -12.67 4.77 -19.57
C ARG A 2 -13.12 4.55 -18.13
N VAL A 3 -14.18 3.79 -17.93
CA VAL A 3 -14.76 3.55 -16.60
C VAL A 3 -14.70 2.06 -16.30
N VAL A 4 -14.14 1.70 -15.14
CA VAL A 4 -14.18 0.34 -14.58
C VAL A 4 -14.91 0.41 -13.24
N ALA A 5 -16.15 -0.06 -13.21
CA ALA A 5 -16.97 -0.02 -12.00
C ALA A 5 -16.46 -1.00 -10.93
N ARG A 6 -16.56 -0.60 -9.66
CA ARG A 6 -16.35 -1.53 -8.55
C ARG A 6 -17.54 -2.47 -8.38
N HIS A 7 -17.31 -3.61 -7.76
CA HIS A 7 -18.40 -4.50 -7.38
C HIS A 7 -19.29 -3.88 -6.29
N ASP A 8 -20.56 -4.28 -6.23
CA ASP A 8 -21.50 -3.77 -5.24
C ASP A 8 -21.05 -4.17 -3.81
N ILE A 9 -21.13 -3.21 -2.89
CA ILE A 9 -20.81 -3.39 -1.47
C ILE A 9 -22.01 -2.92 -0.65
N ASP A 10 -22.36 -3.66 0.39
CA ASP A 10 -23.36 -3.21 1.37
C ASP A 10 -22.77 -2.06 2.21
N GLN A 11 -23.14 -0.83 1.84
CA GLN A 11 -22.68 0.38 2.52
C GLN A 11 -23.09 0.40 4.00
N GLN A 12 -24.31 -0.02 4.35
CA GLN A 12 -24.76 0.02 5.74
C GLN A 12 -23.94 -0.93 6.61
N TRP A 13 -23.62 -2.11 6.08
CA TRP A 13 -22.73 -3.05 6.73
C TRP A 13 -21.30 -2.49 6.85
N ALA A 14 -20.75 -1.92 5.77
CA ALA A 14 -19.40 -1.33 5.77
C ALA A 14 -19.27 -0.18 6.79
N ASP A 15 -20.26 0.71 6.87
CA ASP A 15 -20.31 1.82 7.84
C ASP A 15 -20.29 1.30 9.29
N GLN A 16 -20.99 0.19 9.56
CA GLN A 16 -20.96 -0.45 10.88
C GLN A 16 -19.58 -1.05 11.21
N GLN A 17 -18.91 -1.66 10.24
CA GLN A 17 -17.56 -2.20 10.43
C GLN A 17 -16.55 -1.07 10.71
N ALA A 18 -16.57 0.00 9.92
CA ALA A 18 -15.69 1.16 10.10
C ALA A 18 -15.85 1.78 11.50
N ALA A 19 -17.10 2.04 11.93
CA ALA A 19 -17.39 2.57 13.26
C ALA A 19 -16.91 1.65 14.40
N GLY A 20 -16.93 0.33 14.19
CA GLY A 20 -16.42 -0.66 15.13
C GLY A 20 -14.89 -0.67 15.24
N LEU A 21 -14.19 -0.44 14.12
CA LEU A 21 -12.73 -0.36 14.05
C LEU A 21 -12.19 0.91 14.72
N ALA A 22 -12.76 2.07 14.40
CA ALA A 22 -12.34 3.37 14.94
C ALA A 22 -12.23 3.35 16.49
N LYS A 23 -13.22 2.75 17.17
CA LYS A 23 -13.25 2.61 18.63
C LYS A 23 -12.13 1.72 19.18
N LYS A 24 -11.75 0.67 18.44
CA LYS A 24 -10.76 -0.32 18.87
C LYS A 24 -9.34 0.11 18.53
N THR A 25 -9.14 0.88 17.46
CA THR A 25 -7.80 1.33 17.03
C THR A 25 -7.08 2.13 18.10
N GLN A 26 -7.79 2.97 18.86
CA GLN A 26 -7.19 3.75 19.96
C GLN A 26 -6.54 2.86 21.03
N VAL A 27 -7.14 1.71 21.35
CA VAL A 27 -6.56 0.77 22.33
C VAL A 27 -5.18 0.28 21.88
N PHE A 28 -5.00 0.03 20.59
CA PHE A 28 -3.70 -0.40 20.06
C PHE A 28 -2.69 0.74 19.99
N ILE A 29 -3.12 1.96 19.66
CA ILE A 29 -2.27 3.16 19.73
C ILE A 29 -1.71 3.34 21.14
N ASP A 30 -2.55 3.22 22.17
CA ASP A 30 -2.12 3.39 23.57
C ASP A 30 -1.17 2.28 24.05
N LEU A 31 -1.19 1.11 23.38
CA LEU A 31 -0.30 -0.01 23.67
C LEU A 31 1.10 0.14 23.04
N VAL A 32 1.29 1.02 22.05
CA VAL A 32 2.56 1.13 21.28
C VAL A 32 3.77 1.34 22.18
N ALA A 33 3.69 2.18 23.22
CA ALA A 33 4.81 2.41 24.14
C ALA A 33 5.21 1.16 24.95
N LYS A 34 4.27 0.25 25.20
CA LYS A 34 4.53 -0.99 25.97
C LYS A 34 4.85 -2.17 25.07
N ASN A 35 4.28 -2.18 23.87
CA ASN A 35 4.43 -3.22 22.87
C ASN A 35 4.48 -2.57 21.48
N PRO A 36 5.68 -2.28 20.96
CA PRO A 36 5.84 -1.66 19.64
C PRO A 36 5.21 -2.47 18.50
N ARG A 37 5.04 -3.79 18.66
CA ARG A 37 4.33 -4.64 17.67
C ARG A 37 2.85 -4.30 17.51
N ALA A 38 2.27 -3.53 18.44
CA ALA A 38 0.93 -2.97 18.29
C ALA A 38 0.82 -2.07 17.04
N LEU A 39 1.93 -1.55 16.51
CA LEU A 39 1.95 -0.77 15.26
C LEU A 39 1.33 -1.54 14.09
N ASN A 40 1.65 -2.83 13.90
CA ASN A 40 1.04 -3.64 12.83
C ASN A 40 -0.48 -3.80 13.05
N SER A 41 -0.94 -3.90 14.30
CA SER A 41 -2.38 -3.92 14.60
C SER A 41 -3.05 -2.57 14.30
N VAL A 42 -2.37 -1.44 14.54
CA VAL A 42 -2.88 -0.12 14.15
C VAL A 42 -2.95 -0.01 12.63
N THR A 43 -1.90 -0.41 11.91
CA THR A 43 -1.86 -0.42 10.44
C THR A 43 -3.03 -1.19 9.85
N ASN A 44 -3.19 -2.47 10.23
CA ASN A 44 -4.22 -3.33 9.64
C ASN A 44 -5.64 -2.80 9.93
N ARG A 45 -5.87 -2.25 11.12
CA ARG A 45 -7.19 -1.70 11.49
C ARG A 45 -7.50 -0.40 10.79
N ALA A 46 -6.54 0.51 10.72
CA ALA A 46 -6.71 1.79 10.04
C ALA A 46 -6.87 1.61 8.52
N LEU A 47 -6.14 0.66 7.92
CA LEU A 47 -6.30 0.32 6.52
C LEU A 47 -7.68 -0.27 6.23
N MET A 48 -8.11 -1.23 7.06
CA MET A 48 -9.43 -1.83 6.94
C MET A 48 -10.55 -0.80 7.16
N GLU A 49 -10.37 0.14 8.08
CA GLU A 49 -11.30 1.26 8.30
C GLU A 49 -11.40 2.15 7.05
N PHE A 50 -10.26 2.49 6.43
CA PHE A 50 -10.22 3.21 5.16
C PHE A 50 -10.95 2.48 4.04
N GLU A 51 -10.68 1.18 3.88
CA GLU A 51 -11.31 0.34 2.87
C GLU A 51 -12.84 0.31 3.05
N TYR A 52 -13.34 0.15 4.28
CA TYR A 52 -14.76 0.23 4.56
C TYR A 52 -15.37 1.61 4.29
N HIS A 53 -14.69 2.70 4.66
CA HIS A 53 -15.17 4.06 4.37
C HIS A 53 -15.40 4.27 2.87
N THR A 54 -14.57 3.66 2.00
CA THR A 54 -14.72 3.82 0.56
C THR A 54 -16.03 3.22 0.00
N ALA A 55 -16.73 2.37 0.75
CA ALA A 55 -18.06 1.88 0.36
C ALA A 55 -19.08 3.02 0.27
N GLY A 56 -19.06 3.94 1.24
CA GLY A 56 -19.92 5.14 1.26
C GLY A 56 -19.27 6.38 0.63
N ASP A 57 -17.94 6.37 0.49
CA ASP A 57 -17.13 7.48 -0.04
C ASP A 57 -16.19 7.00 -1.17
N PRO A 58 -16.74 6.58 -2.32
CA PRO A 58 -15.95 5.96 -3.40
C PRO A 58 -14.90 6.89 -4.03
N THR A 59 -15.04 8.19 -3.82
CA THR A 59 -14.08 9.20 -4.29
C THR A 59 -13.11 9.67 -3.20
N ALA A 60 -13.22 9.17 -1.96
CA ALA A 60 -12.39 9.52 -0.80
C ALA A 60 -12.40 11.03 -0.46
N THR A 61 -13.59 11.64 -0.45
CA THR A 61 -13.82 13.07 -0.14
C THR A 61 -14.14 13.34 1.33
N TRP A 62 -14.41 12.32 2.14
CA TRP A 62 -14.73 12.48 3.54
C TRP A 62 -13.46 12.50 4.40
N LEU A 63 -13.45 13.37 5.42
CA LEU A 63 -12.33 13.48 6.35
C LEU A 63 -12.00 12.15 7.05
N PRO A 64 -12.97 11.35 7.55
CA PRO A 64 -12.68 10.04 8.14
C PRO A 64 -11.97 9.07 7.18
N THR A 65 -12.30 9.12 5.88
CA THR A 65 -11.62 8.33 4.84
C THR A 65 -10.14 8.74 4.73
N TRP A 66 -9.86 10.04 4.75
CA TRP A 66 -8.49 10.56 4.74
C TRP A 66 -7.72 10.23 6.04
N GLU A 67 -8.32 10.46 7.21
CA GLU A 67 -7.69 10.21 8.51
C GLU A 67 -7.31 8.73 8.69
N SER A 68 -8.13 7.80 8.21
CA SER A 68 -7.87 6.36 8.29
C SER A 68 -6.70 5.93 7.40
N VAL A 69 -6.60 6.42 6.15
CA VAL A 69 -5.43 6.11 5.29
C VAL A 69 -4.15 6.77 5.81
N VAL A 70 -4.22 8.00 6.35
CA VAL A 70 -3.07 8.67 6.99
C VAL A 70 -2.60 7.88 8.22
N LEU A 71 -3.50 7.43 9.08
CA LEU A 71 -3.13 6.62 10.23
C LEU A 71 -2.49 5.28 9.82
N ALA A 72 -3.01 4.63 8.79
CA ALA A 72 -2.42 3.41 8.24
C ALA A 72 -1.00 3.66 7.71
N MET A 73 -0.80 4.76 6.98
CA MET A 73 0.50 5.21 6.47
C MET A 73 1.48 5.50 7.62
N GLN A 74 1.03 6.23 8.64
CA GLN A 74 1.84 6.59 9.80
C GLN A 74 2.32 5.36 10.58
N ALA A 75 1.39 4.46 10.89
CA ALA A 75 1.69 3.25 11.66
C ALA A 75 2.56 2.25 10.88
N SER A 76 2.28 2.05 9.59
CA SER A 76 3.07 1.14 8.74
C SER A 76 4.51 1.66 8.56
N SER A 77 4.68 2.96 8.35
CA SER A 77 6.02 3.58 8.30
C SER A 77 6.76 3.44 9.63
N ALA A 78 6.06 3.61 10.75
CA ALA A 78 6.66 3.53 12.08
C ALA A 78 7.27 2.15 12.38
N ILE A 79 6.72 1.05 11.83
CA ILE A 79 7.29 -0.30 11.96
C ILE A 79 8.75 -0.33 11.49
N PHE A 80 9.03 0.30 10.34
CA PHE A 80 10.38 0.34 9.77
C PHE A 80 11.27 1.37 10.47
N VAL A 81 10.72 2.50 10.91
CA VAL A 81 11.46 3.47 11.74
C VAL A 81 11.95 2.81 13.04
N THR A 82 11.09 2.01 13.70
CA THR A 82 11.48 1.29 14.92
C THR A 82 12.50 0.19 14.66
N ALA A 83 12.42 -0.46 13.51
CA ALA A 83 13.36 -1.50 13.12
C ALA A 83 14.76 -0.96 12.82
N LEU A 84 14.84 0.19 12.16
CA LEU A 84 16.12 0.85 11.81
C LEU A 84 16.81 1.51 13.00
N ALA A 85 16.09 1.77 14.09
CA ALA A 85 16.62 2.40 15.30
C ALA A 85 17.20 1.39 16.32
N ASP A 86 17.66 0.21 15.89
CA ASP A 86 18.18 -0.82 16.80
C ASP A 86 19.29 -0.29 17.73
N GLY A 87 19.15 -0.54 19.03
CA GLY A 87 20.02 0.02 20.07
C GLY A 87 19.86 1.53 20.33
N GLY A 88 18.93 2.21 19.67
CA GLY A 88 18.64 3.64 19.78
C GLY A 88 17.18 3.96 20.14
N GLU A 89 16.76 5.18 19.80
CA GLU A 89 15.39 5.67 20.00
C GLU A 89 14.74 5.94 18.64
N ALA A 90 13.55 5.39 18.43
CA ALA A 90 12.70 5.64 17.28
C ALA A 90 11.76 6.81 17.56
N GLN A 91 11.63 7.73 16.60
CA GLN A 91 10.71 8.85 16.66
C GLN A 91 9.75 8.82 15.48
N PHE A 92 8.45 8.87 15.76
CA PHE A 92 7.42 8.84 14.73
C PHE A 92 6.13 9.48 15.25
N ARG A 93 5.23 9.81 14.33
CA ARG A 93 3.91 10.36 14.62
C ARG A 93 2.82 9.32 14.40
N LEU A 94 1.84 9.27 15.29
CA LEU A 94 0.55 8.60 15.11
C LEU A 94 -0.56 9.58 15.46
N ARG A 95 -1.47 9.85 14.52
CA ARG A 95 -2.44 10.95 14.58
C ARG A 95 -1.70 12.26 14.88
N ASP A 96 -2.15 12.99 15.90
CA ASP A 96 -1.56 14.26 16.34
C ASP A 96 -0.46 14.09 17.41
N LYS A 97 -0.07 12.85 17.73
CA LYS A 97 0.88 12.57 18.82
C LYS A 97 2.23 12.10 18.27
N ASP A 98 3.29 12.78 18.70
CA ASP A 98 4.67 12.34 18.52
C ASP A 98 5.05 11.32 19.60
N TRP A 99 5.63 10.22 19.14
CA TRP A 99 6.09 9.11 19.97
C TRP A 99 7.61 9.05 19.95
N ARG A 100 8.16 8.64 21.11
CA ARG A 100 9.56 8.27 21.28
C ARG A 100 9.59 6.95 22.03
N ILE A 101 10.10 5.91 21.39
CA ILE A 101 10.20 4.56 21.98
C ILE A 101 11.56 3.96 21.62
N PRO A 102 12.06 2.99 22.41
CA PRO A 102 13.26 2.24 22.03
C PRO A 102 13.07 1.57 20.66
N GLY A 103 14.15 1.53 19.87
CA GLY A 103 14.16 0.73 18.65
C GLY A 103 13.95 -0.76 18.96
N THR A 104 13.31 -1.46 18.02
CA THR A 104 12.97 -2.88 18.18
C THR A 104 13.99 -3.80 17.52
N GLY A 105 14.78 -3.27 16.59
CA GLY A 105 15.42 -4.08 15.56
C GLY A 105 14.39 -4.74 14.62
N PRO A 106 14.86 -5.56 13.65
CA PRO A 106 13.98 -6.32 12.77
C PRO A 106 13.01 -7.21 13.57
N THR A 107 11.77 -7.33 13.08
CA THR A 107 10.74 -8.18 13.69
C THR A 107 10.02 -8.97 12.62
N ILE A 108 9.11 -9.87 13.01
CA ILE A 108 8.25 -10.55 12.04
C ILE A 108 7.35 -9.58 11.24
N ASP A 109 7.12 -8.37 11.76
CA ASP A 109 6.29 -7.35 11.11
C ASP A 109 7.09 -6.47 10.12
N THR A 110 8.41 -6.66 10.01
CA THR A 110 9.29 -5.91 9.08
C THR A 110 9.54 -6.67 7.78
N ASP A 111 8.54 -7.39 7.30
CA ASP A 111 8.62 -8.24 6.10
C ASP A 111 8.42 -7.45 4.80
N ALA A 112 8.69 -8.08 3.64
CA ALA A 112 8.62 -7.42 2.33
C ALA A 112 7.19 -7.01 1.93
N GLY A 113 6.16 -7.74 2.35
CA GLY A 113 4.76 -7.38 2.10
C GLY A 113 4.33 -6.14 2.90
N ASN A 114 4.69 -6.09 4.17
CA ASN A 114 4.47 -4.89 5.00
C ASN A 114 5.27 -3.69 4.51
N TRP A 115 6.47 -3.90 3.95
CA TRP A 115 7.25 -2.84 3.32
C TRP A 115 6.54 -2.26 2.11
N LEU A 116 6.04 -3.11 1.20
CA LEU A 116 5.28 -2.66 0.02
C LEU A 116 4.03 -1.89 0.44
N ARG A 117 3.29 -2.40 1.42
CA ARG A 117 2.12 -1.70 1.98
C ARG A 117 2.48 -0.32 2.52
N ALA A 118 3.54 -0.21 3.32
CA ALA A 118 3.99 1.07 3.86
C ALA A 118 4.36 2.05 2.75
N LEU A 119 5.06 1.57 1.70
CA LEU A 119 5.45 2.38 0.55
C LEU A 119 4.23 2.88 -0.21
N TRP A 120 3.26 2.02 -0.52
CA TRP A 120 2.03 2.40 -1.22
C TRP A 120 1.27 3.48 -0.47
N LEU A 121 1.09 3.30 0.84
CA LEU A 121 0.40 4.28 1.68
C LEU A 121 1.15 5.61 1.74
N ALA A 122 2.48 5.59 1.85
CA ALA A 122 3.29 6.81 1.81
C ALA A 122 3.21 7.53 0.46
N MET A 123 3.16 6.79 -0.66
CA MET A 123 2.98 7.34 -2.00
C MET A 123 1.59 7.97 -2.18
N ILE A 124 0.52 7.29 -1.74
CA ILE A 124 -0.85 7.79 -1.78
C ILE A 124 -0.97 9.12 -1.01
N CYS A 125 -0.34 9.21 0.16
CA CYS A 125 -0.34 10.43 0.98
C CYS A 125 0.70 11.49 0.56
N ARG A 126 1.54 11.23 -0.47
CA ARG A 126 2.68 12.08 -0.89
C ARG A 126 3.68 12.41 0.22
N GLU A 127 3.89 11.47 1.14
CA GLU A 127 4.80 11.62 2.27
C GLU A 127 6.24 11.26 1.90
N LYS A 128 6.89 12.14 1.12
CA LYS A 128 8.26 11.92 0.63
C LYS A 128 9.28 11.57 1.73
N PRO A 129 9.31 12.22 2.91
CA PRO A 129 10.25 11.84 3.97
C PRO A 129 10.09 10.38 4.43
N ARG A 130 8.86 9.84 4.42
CA ARG A 130 8.60 8.44 4.79
C ARG A 130 8.98 7.48 3.69
N VAL A 131 8.72 7.86 2.43
CA VAL A 131 9.24 7.14 1.26
C VAL A 131 10.76 7.02 1.32
N ASP A 132 11.47 8.07 1.72
CA ASP A 132 12.94 8.06 1.84
C ASP A 132 13.43 7.10 2.93
N VAL A 133 12.77 7.08 4.08
CA VAL A 133 13.07 6.09 5.13
C VAL A 133 12.85 4.67 4.61
N LEU A 134 11.71 4.40 3.98
CA LEU A 134 11.39 3.07 3.44
C LEU A 134 12.38 2.65 2.36
N ALA A 135 12.77 3.56 1.47
CA ALA A 135 13.75 3.31 0.42
C ALA A 135 15.16 2.99 0.97
N SER A 136 15.44 3.37 2.22
CA SER A 136 16.70 3.09 2.92
C SER A 136 16.73 1.74 3.65
N VAL A 137 15.59 1.04 3.79
CA VAL A 137 15.50 -0.23 4.53
C VAL A 137 16.37 -1.31 3.87
N PRO A 138 17.38 -1.87 4.56
CA PRO A 138 18.20 -2.95 4.01
C PRO A 138 17.38 -4.21 3.74
N GLU A 139 17.72 -4.95 2.68
CA GLU A 139 17.04 -6.20 2.33
C GLU A 139 17.16 -7.25 3.46
N GLU A 140 18.25 -7.21 4.22
CA GLU A 140 18.50 -8.07 5.37
C GLU A 140 17.47 -7.89 6.48
N VAL A 141 16.92 -6.67 6.64
CA VAL A 141 15.82 -6.41 7.60
C VAL A 141 14.55 -7.14 7.14
N LEU A 142 14.28 -7.14 5.83
CA LEU A 142 13.09 -7.77 5.27
C LEU A 142 13.18 -9.30 5.33
N ARG A 143 14.32 -9.86 4.91
CA ARG A 143 14.57 -11.30 4.96
C ARG A 143 14.71 -11.82 6.40
N GLY A 144 15.16 -10.97 7.32
CA GLY A 144 15.28 -11.27 8.75
C GLY A 144 13.94 -11.43 9.48
N SER A 145 12.81 -11.07 8.86
CA SER A 145 11.47 -11.23 9.46
C SER A 145 11.07 -12.69 9.70
N GLY A 146 11.67 -13.63 8.94
CA GLY A 146 11.30 -15.04 8.95
C GLY A 146 10.05 -15.36 8.12
N ALA A 147 9.48 -14.39 7.40
CA ALA A 147 8.42 -14.62 6.43
C ALA A 147 8.98 -15.30 5.17
N ASP A 148 8.25 -16.29 4.66
CA ASP A 148 8.59 -16.97 3.42
C ASP A 148 7.89 -16.28 2.24
N PHE A 149 8.66 -15.93 1.21
CA PHE A 149 8.16 -15.26 0.00
C PHE A 149 8.91 -15.78 -1.22
N ASP A 150 8.24 -15.75 -2.37
CA ASP A 150 8.90 -15.90 -3.66
C ASP A 150 9.90 -14.78 -3.92
N ASP A 151 11.03 -15.09 -4.56
CA ASP A 151 12.15 -14.16 -4.73
C ASP A 151 11.78 -12.88 -5.50
N TYR A 152 10.75 -12.93 -6.36
CA TYR A 152 10.30 -11.78 -7.14
C TYR A 152 9.97 -10.55 -6.27
N ILE A 153 9.46 -10.76 -5.04
CA ILE A 153 9.08 -9.66 -4.17
C ILE A 153 10.30 -8.83 -3.76
N TYR A 154 11.45 -9.46 -3.54
CA TYR A 154 12.67 -8.77 -3.14
C TYR A 154 13.28 -8.00 -4.32
N HIS A 155 13.23 -8.57 -5.53
CA HIS A 155 13.56 -7.85 -6.75
C HIS A 155 12.63 -6.64 -6.96
N TRP A 156 11.34 -6.80 -6.63
CA TRP A 156 10.37 -5.72 -6.73
C TRP A 156 10.63 -4.59 -5.73
N VAL A 157 10.87 -4.93 -4.46
CA VAL A 157 11.34 -3.99 -3.45
C VAL A 157 12.59 -3.26 -3.92
N LYS A 158 13.59 -4.01 -4.42
CA LYS A 158 14.85 -3.43 -4.91
C LYS A 158 14.61 -2.43 -6.03
N ALA A 159 13.77 -2.75 -7.02
CA ALA A 159 13.44 -1.83 -8.11
C ALA A 159 12.82 -0.52 -7.59
N LEU A 160 11.86 -0.59 -6.66
CA LEU A 160 11.25 0.59 -6.05
C LEU A 160 12.25 1.42 -5.26
N GLN A 161 13.14 0.77 -4.50
CA GLN A 161 14.20 1.46 -3.76
C GLN A 161 15.18 2.18 -4.69
N LEU A 162 15.62 1.53 -5.78
CA LEU A 162 16.52 2.11 -6.76
C LEU A 162 15.88 3.33 -7.44
N TYR A 163 14.59 3.23 -7.79
CA TYR A 163 13.84 4.34 -8.35
C TYR A 163 13.81 5.56 -7.43
N TRP A 164 13.43 5.36 -6.16
CA TRP A 164 13.32 6.48 -5.20
C TRP A 164 14.67 7.07 -4.80
N ARG A 165 15.74 6.27 -4.82
CA ARG A 165 17.12 6.73 -4.57
C ARG A 165 17.81 7.32 -5.80
N GLY A 166 17.23 7.18 -7.00
CA GLY A 166 17.84 7.61 -8.25
C GLY A 166 19.12 6.83 -8.58
N GLU A 167 19.16 5.54 -8.22
CA GLU A 167 20.32 4.67 -8.39
C GLU A 167 20.21 3.83 -9.69
N ASP A 168 21.37 3.45 -10.24
CA ASP A 168 21.47 2.57 -11.40
C ASP A 168 20.96 1.14 -11.10
N GLY A 169 20.68 0.38 -12.16
CA GLY A 169 20.23 -1.03 -12.05
C GLY A 169 18.71 -1.20 -11.88
N LEU A 170 17.94 -0.12 -11.96
CA LEU A 170 16.47 -0.13 -11.89
C LEU A 170 15.86 -1.11 -12.91
N VAL A 171 16.30 -1.04 -14.17
CA VAL A 171 15.76 -1.86 -15.25
C VAL A 171 15.99 -3.35 -14.99
N ASP A 172 17.20 -3.73 -14.55
CA ASP A 172 17.54 -5.12 -14.28
C ASP A 172 16.72 -5.68 -13.11
N ALA A 173 16.59 -4.92 -12.01
CA ALA A 173 15.77 -5.32 -10.86
C ALA A 173 14.29 -5.47 -11.23
N LEU A 174 13.76 -4.57 -12.07
CA LEU A 174 12.37 -4.61 -12.52
C LEU A 174 12.11 -5.81 -13.43
N LEU A 175 13.00 -6.10 -14.38
CA LEU A 175 12.88 -7.26 -15.26
C LEU A 175 12.97 -8.57 -14.47
N ALA A 176 13.85 -8.65 -13.47
CA ALA A 176 13.95 -9.80 -12.57
C ALA A 176 12.66 -10.01 -11.77
N ALA A 177 12.05 -8.92 -11.27
CA ALA A 177 10.75 -8.99 -10.59
C ALA A 177 9.65 -9.51 -11.53
N MET A 178 9.58 -9.00 -12.77
CA MET A 178 8.59 -9.48 -13.75
C MET A 178 8.79 -10.97 -14.08
N GLN A 179 10.01 -11.41 -14.37
CA GLN A 179 10.30 -12.83 -14.66
C GLN A 179 9.99 -13.75 -13.48
N GLY A 180 10.22 -13.28 -12.25
CA GLY A 180 9.92 -14.03 -11.04
C GLY A 180 8.41 -14.23 -10.77
N THR A 181 7.53 -13.50 -11.45
CA THR A 181 6.07 -13.69 -11.36
C THR A 181 5.51 -14.76 -12.29
N GLU A 182 6.34 -15.32 -13.18
CA GLU A 182 5.94 -16.44 -14.04
C GLU A 182 5.48 -17.64 -13.19
N PRO A 183 4.35 -18.30 -13.52
CA PRO A 183 3.77 -19.36 -12.68
C PRO A 183 4.74 -20.49 -12.32
N ASP A 184 5.62 -20.86 -13.26
CA ASP A 184 6.62 -21.92 -13.07
C ASP A 184 7.76 -21.53 -12.11
N SER A 185 7.92 -20.22 -11.83
CA SER A 185 8.92 -19.68 -10.90
C SER A 185 8.40 -19.63 -9.46
N LEU A 186 7.09 -19.72 -9.25
CA LEU A 186 6.44 -19.57 -7.94
C LEU A 186 6.53 -20.84 -7.10
N ARG A 187 6.80 -20.66 -5.82
CA ARG A 187 6.92 -21.71 -4.80
C ARG A 187 6.03 -21.45 -3.59
N VAL A 188 5.77 -20.18 -3.26
CA VAL A 188 5.03 -19.77 -2.07
C VAL A 188 3.64 -19.26 -2.41
N ALA A 189 3.53 -18.25 -3.25
CA ALA A 189 2.28 -17.59 -3.59
C ALA A 189 1.47 -18.39 -4.62
N ALA A 190 0.15 -18.34 -4.51
CA ALA A 190 -0.74 -18.92 -5.51
C ALA A 190 -0.61 -18.17 -6.84
N PRO A 191 -0.47 -18.86 -8.00
CA PRO A 191 -0.35 -18.19 -9.29
C PRO A 191 -1.49 -17.23 -9.62
N GLU A 192 -2.73 -17.55 -9.23
CA GLU A 192 -3.88 -16.66 -9.38
C GLU A 192 -3.67 -15.32 -8.67
N LEU A 193 -3.23 -15.35 -7.40
CA LEU A 193 -2.97 -14.15 -6.63
C LEU A 193 -1.88 -13.29 -7.30
N VAL A 194 -0.80 -13.94 -7.75
CA VAL A 194 0.32 -13.24 -8.39
C VAL A 194 -0.13 -12.59 -9.69
N LEU A 195 -0.79 -13.34 -10.58
CA LEU A 195 -1.18 -12.85 -11.90
C LEU A 195 -2.29 -11.78 -11.84
N GLU A 196 -3.23 -11.89 -10.90
CA GLU A 196 -4.39 -11.00 -10.84
C GLU A 196 -4.17 -9.76 -9.96
N LEU A 197 -3.32 -9.84 -8.92
CA LEU A 197 -3.13 -8.73 -7.96
C LEU A 197 -1.69 -8.23 -7.84
N LEU A 198 -0.67 -9.09 -7.91
CA LEU A 198 0.70 -8.71 -7.55
C LEU A 198 1.58 -8.33 -8.75
N TYR A 199 1.38 -8.95 -9.91
CA TYR A 199 2.04 -8.60 -11.17
C TYR A 199 1.53 -7.27 -11.79
N PRO A 200 0.21 -6.97 -11.83
CA PRO A 200 -0.28 -5.75 -12.47
C PRO A 200 0.39 -4.43 -12.03
N PRO A 201 0.65 -4.16 -10.73
CA PRO A 201 1.38 -2.95 -10.33
C PRO A 201 2.84 -2.93 -10.82
N ILE A 202 3.49 -4.09 -11.01
CA ILE A 202 4.84 -4.20 -11.57
C ILE A 202 4.82 -3.82 -13.07
N GLU A 203 3.85 -4.35 -13.82
CA GLU A 203 3.65 -3.99 -15.24
C GLU A 203 3.36 -2.49 -15.41
N LEU A 204 2.47 -1.93 -14.59
CA LEU A 204 2.15 -0.50 -14.64
C LEU A 204 3.37 0.36 -14.32
N PHE A 205 4.16 -0.03 -13.33
CA PHE A 205 5.39 0.69 -13.01
C PHE A 205 6.40 0.60 -14.16
N TYR A 206 6.55 -0.55 -14.81
CA TYR A 206 7.36 -0.66 -16.03
C TYR A 206 6.88 0.32 -17.11
N LEU A 207 5.60 0.34 -17.44
CA LEU A 207 5.03 1.26 -18.44
C LEU A 207 5.21 2.74 -18.05
N PHE A 208 5.10 3.04 -16.76
CA PHE A 208 5.40 4.34 -16.19
C PHE A 208 6.87 4.76 -16.45
N THR A 209 7.85 3.88 -16.21
CA THR A 209 9.27 4.19 -16.50
C THR A 209 9.53 4.44 -17.98
N GLN A 210 8.74 3.85 -18.87
CA GLN A 210 8.81 4.07 -20.32
C GLN A 210 8.07 5.33 -20.79
N ARG A 211 7.30 6.00 -19.90
CA ARG A 211 6.42 7.14 -20.23
C ARG A 211 5.40 6.82 -21.32
N ASP A 212 4.97 5.56 -21.44
CA ASP A 212 3.98 5.13 -22.45
C ASP A 212 2.55 5.29 -21.89
N GLU A 213 2.00 6.50 -21.97
CA GLU A 213 0.67 6.82 -21.41
C GLU A 213 -0.45 5.97 -21.98
N ALA A 214 -0.42 5.66 -23.28
CA ALA A 214 -1.46 4.86 -23.93
C ALA A 214 -1.47 3.44 -23.36
N LYS A 215 -0.32 2.76 -23.36
CA LYS A 215 -0.22 1.40 -22.81
C LYS A 215 -0.44 1.38 -21.29
N PHE A 216 0.02 2.40 -20.57
CA PHE A 216 -0.22 2.50 -19.14
C PHE A 216 -1.72 2.49 -18.83
N ASN A 217 -2.50 3.35 -19.50
CA ASN A 217 -3.94 3.39 -19.25
C ASN A 217 -4.65 2.11 -19.75
N ASP A 218 -4.19 1.48 -20.83
CA ASP A 218 -4.70 0.17 -21.28
C ASP A 218 -4.42 -0.96 -20.28
N SER A 219 -3.21 -0.97 -19.69
CA SER A 219 -2.84 -1.89 -18.62
C SER A 219 -3.63 -1.60 -17.34
N LEU A 220 -3.88 -0.33 -17.01
CA LEU A 220 -4.62 0.05 -15.80
C LEU A 220 -6.07 -0.46 -15.84
N VAL A 221 -6.74 -0.35 -16.99
CA VAL A 221 -8.08 -0.93 -17.18
C VAL A 221 -8.05 -2.44 -16.94
N ARG A 222 -7.12 -3.15 -17.59
CA ARG A 222 -6.98 -4.62 -17.41
C ARG A 222 -6.68 -4.99 -15.97
N ALA A 223 -5.81 -4.24 -15.29
CA ALA A 223 -5.46 -4.47 -13.88
C ALA A 223 -6.67 -4.31 -12.95
N LEU A 224 -7.54 -3.33 -13.21
CA LEU A 224 -8.77 -3.14 -12.45
C LEU A 224 -9.80 -4.25 -12.71
N GLU A 225 -9.91 -4.72 -13.95
CA GLU A 225 -10.74 -5.88 -14.29
C GLU A 225 -10.24 -7.17 -13.61
N LEU A 226 -8.92 -7.37 -13.55
CA LEU A 226 -8.29 -8.48 -12.81
C LEU A 226 -8.54 -8.38 -11.30
N HIS A 227 -8.38 -7.18 -10.71
CA HIS A 227 -8.71 -6.93 -9.31
C HIS A 227 -10.17 -7.25 -9.01
N GLN A 228 -11.10 -6.76 -9.85
CA GLN A 228 -12.53 -7.09 -9.72
C GLN A 228 -12.77 -8.59 -9.82
N ARG A 229 -12.18 -9.26 -10.83
CA ARG A 229 -12.34 -10.71 -11.03
C ARG A 229 -11.88 -11.51 -9.81
N PHE A 230 -10.72 -11.18 -9.27
CA PHE A 230 -10.16 -11.87 -8.10
C PHE A 230 -11.09 -11.76 -6.88
N TRP A 231 -11.54 -10.54 -6.57
CA TRP A 231 -12.33 -10.25 -5.38
C TRP A 231 -13.80 -10.62 -5.50
N THR A 232 -14.33 -10.82 -6.72
CA THR A 232 -15.73 -11.21 -6.92
C THR A 232 -15.92 -12.70 -7.20
N LYS A 233 -14.85 -13.49 -7.12
CA LYS A 233 -14.87 -14.93 -7.45
C LYS A 233 -15.82 -15.74 -6.58
N ASP A 234 -15.97 -15.36 -5.32
CA ASP A 234 -16.84 -15.99 -4.34
C ASP A 234 -17.32 -14.96 -3.30
N ASP A 235 -18.32 -15.32 -2.50
CA ASP A 235 -18.94 -14.42 -1.53
C ASP A 235 -17.99 -14.03 -0.38
N ASP A 236 -17.05 -14.92 -0.02
CA ASP A 236 -16.06 -14.65 1.03
C ASP A 236 -15.11 -13.53 0.59
N ARG A 237 -14.57 -13.62 -0.63
CA ARG A 237 -13.72 -12.57 -1.21
C ARG A 237 -14.51 -11.29 -1.49
N ARG A 238 -15.78 -11.40 -1.91
CA ARG A 238 -16.61 -10.22 -2.21
C ARG A 238 -16.86 -9.37 -0.98
N GLY A 239 -16.96 -9.98 0.19
CA GLY A 239 -17.09 -9.28 1.47
C GLY A 239 -15.77 -8.79 2.07
N ASP A 240 -14.62 -9.10 1.46
CA ASP A 240 -13.32 -8.72 2.01
C ASP A 240 -12.99 -7.25 1.67
N PRO A 241 -12.77 -6.38 2.68
CA PRO A 241 -12.45 -4.96 2.46
C PRO A 241 -11.17 -4.73 1.66
N ASN A 242 -10.22 -5.67 1.64
CA ASN A 242 -9.02 -5.59 0.78
C ASN A 242 -9.39 -5.51 -0.72
N GLY A 243 -10.60 -5.96 -1.09
CA GLY A 243 -11.14 -5.86 -2.43
C GLY A 243 -11.75 -4.51 -2.77
N PHE A 244 -12.03 -3.64 -1.79
CA PHE A 244 -12.84 -2.44 -1.99
C PHE A 244 -12.07 -1.30 -2.66
N VAL A 245 -10.75 -1.28 -2.50
CA VAL A 245 -9.80 -0.35 -3.14
C VAL A 245 -8.56 -1.13 -3.52
N SER A 246 -7.99 -0.87 -4.69
CA SER A 246 -6.72 -1.48 -5.05
C SER A 246 -5.55 -0.58 -4.64
N ILE A 247 -5.04 -0.77 -3.41
CA ILE A 247 -3.94 0.04 -2.85
C ILE A 247 -2.71 0.12 -3.76
N PRO A 248 -2.21 -0.99 -4.35
CA PRO A 248 -1.05 -0.92 -5.25
C PRO A 248 -1.34 -0.14 -6.53
N LEU A 249 -2.50 -0.36 -7.17
CA LEU A 249 -2.86 0.35 -8.40
C LEU A 249 -3.10 1.85 -8.14
N LEU A 250 -3.71 2.19 -7.00
CA LEU A 250 -3.91 3.56 -6.56
C LEU A 250 -2.57 4.28 -6.37
N ALA A 251 -1.60 3.64 -5.72
CA ALA A 251 -0.27 4.22 -5.52
C ALA A 251 0.48 4.46 -6.84
N ILE A 252 0.44 3.51 -7.78
CA ILE A 252 1.09 3.66 -9.09
C ILE A 252 0.37 4.71 -9.96
N ALA A 253 -0.96 4.79 -9.92
CA ALA A 253 -1.72 5.84 -10.62
C ALA A 253 -1.42 7.23 -10.06
N ALA A 254 -1.34 7.37 -8.73
CA ALA A 254 -0.91 8.60 -8.06
C ALA A 254 0.51 9.01 -8.47
N LEU A 255 1.46 8.06 -8.49
CA LEU A 255 2.83 8.31 -8.96
C LEU A 255 2.87 8.79 -10.41
N ALA A 256 2.15 8.12 -11.30
CA ALA A 256 2.09 8.50 -12.71
C ALA A 256 1.48 9.90 -12.90
N LYS A 257 0.42 10.21 -12.15
CA LYS A 257 -0.23 11.52 -12.12
C LYS A 257 0.73 12.62 -11.66
N ASP A 258 1.43 12.41 -10.55
CA ASP A 258 2.40 13.35 -9.98
C ASP A 258 3.59 13.58 -10.93
N ALA A 259 3.92 12.58 -11.76
CA ALA A 259 4.94 12.68 -12.79
C ALA A 259 4.44 13.31 -14.11
N GLY A 260 3.20 13.80 -14.17
CA GLY A 260 2.61 14.51 -15.30
C GLY A 260 1.91 13.64 -16.34
N MET A 261 1.77 12.33 -16.12
CA MET A 261 1.02 11.46 -17.03
C MET A 261 -0.49 11.67 -16.90
N THR A 262 -1.20 11.57 -18.02
CA THR A 262 -2.66 11.59 -17.99
C THR A 262 -3.22 10.23 -17.54
N ILE A 263 -4.03 10.23 -16.48
CA ILE A 263 -4.81 9.07 -16.04
C ILE A 263 -6.23 9.22 -16.62
N ASP A 264 -6.54 8.45 -17.65
CA ASP A 264 -7.81 8.47 -18.40
C ASP A 264 -8.75 7.31 -18.00
N VAL A 265 -8.61 6.82 -16.77
CA VAL A 265 -9.40 5.73 -16.19
C VAL A 265 -10.06 6.23 -14.91
N GLU A 266 -11.37 6.05 -14.81
CA GLU A 266 -12.13 6.27 -13.59
C GLU A 266 -12.60 4.93 -13.01
N SER A 267 -12.40 4.76 -11.71
CA SER A 267 -12.83 3.57 -10.99
C SER A 267 -12.96 3.89 -9.51
N GLU A 268 -13.96 3.32 -8.85
CA GLU A 268 -14.13 3.43 -7.40
C GLU A 268 -13.08 2.60 -6.63
N TYR A 269 -12.37 1.68 -7.32
CA TYR A 269 -11.16 1.05 -6.77
C TYR A 269 -9.96 2.01 -6.72
N LEU A 270 -10.05 3.17 -7.38
CA LEU A 270 -9.03 4.22 -7.44
C LEU A 270 -9.64 5.58 -7.03
N PRO A 271 -9.94 5.79 -5.73
CA PRO A 271 -10.61 7.00 -5.27
C PRO A 271 -9.94 8.26 -5.80
N LYS A 272 -10.69 9.02 -6.62
CA LYS A 272 -10.15 10.12 -7.44
C LYS A 272 -9.44 11.20 -6.61
N THR A 273 -9.96 11.53 -5.43
CA THR A 273 -9.36 12.53 -4.53
C THR A 273 -7.96 12.11 -4.07
N LEU A 274 -7.74 10.80 -3.92
CA LEU A 274 -6.42 10.24 -3.60
C LEU A 274 -5.54 10.10 -4.83
N VAL A 275 -6.07 9.80 -6.02
CA VAL A 275 -5.26 9.84 -7.25
C VAL A 275 -4.73 11.26 -7.51
N ASP A 276 -5.57 12.28 -7.33
CA ASP A 276 -5.23 13.68 -7.62
C ASP A 276 -4.44 14.36 -6.48
N GLY A 277 -4.35 13.74 -5.29
CA GLY A 277 -3.61 14.29 -4.15
C GLY A 277 -4.29 15.48 -3.48
N ASN A 278 -5.62 15.58 -3.55
CA ASN A 278 -6.35 16.79 -3.14
C ASN A 278 -6.30 17.08 -1.62
N TRP A 279 -5.97 16.09 -0.79
CA TRP A 279 -5.81 16.28 0.66
C TRP A 279 -4.41 16.77 1.06
N VAL A 280 -3.44 16.75 0.15
CA VAL A 280 -2.04 17.06 0.46
C VAL A 280 -1.92 18.51 0.90
N GLY A 281 -1.44 18.73 2.13
CA GLY A 281 -1.27 20.06 2.73
C GLY A 281 -2.51 20.61 3.43
N GLU A 282 -3.66 19.91 3.38
CA GLU A 282 -4.87 20.31 4.12
C GLU A 282 -4.73 20.01 5.62
N PHE A 283 -4.01 18.94 5.98
CA PHE A 283 -3.78 18.51 7.36
C PHE A 283 -2.32 18.07 7.57
N PRO A 284 -1.76 18.20 8.79
CA PRO A 284 -0.48 17.60 9.13
C PRO A 284 -0.52 16.07 9.02
N THR A 285 0.47 15.49 8.36
CA THR A 285 0.63 14.05 8.10
C THR A 285 1.88 13.46 8.78
#